data_AF-A0A945W5N4-F1
#
_entry.id   AF-A0A945W5N4-F1
#
_cell.length_a   1.000
_cell.length_b   1.000
_cell.length_c   1.000
_cell.angle_alpha   90.00
_cell.angle_beta   90.00
_cell.angle_gamma   90.00
#
_symmetry.space_group_name_H-M   'P 1'
#
loop_
_entity.id
_entity.type
_entity.pdbx_description
1 polymer ?
#
loop_
_entity_poly.entity_id
_entity_poly.type
_entity_poly.pdbx_seq_one_letter_code
_entity_poly.pdbx_strand_id
1 'polypeptide(L)'
;MKNSFTKHNSEGLKNVTIRVPGDPDALINLVPIDYVADAIVAILRMRESNGKIFHITNPNPPRLRELRDLVLPFLEIKGMHVTIDRELEKQSLSAVEKLFLRQTRSYYSYLFSTLRFDDSNTQQFLKGTGIICPTLTKELVRTLIEFAVSHNWGEGKPTVLQKA
;
A
#
# COMPACT_ATOMS: atom_id res chain seq x y z
N MET A 1 18.06 -5.00 16.37
CA MET A 1 16.92 -4.44 17.15
C MET A 1 15.82 -5.51 17.20
N LYS A 2 15.22 -5.73 18.37
CA LYS A 2 14.24 -6.82 18.60
C LYS A 2 12.83 -6.22 18.56
N ASN A 3 12.14 -6.32 17.42
CA ASN A 3 10.72 -5.95 17.30
C ASN A 3 9.83 -6.97 18.02
N SER A 4 8.65 -6.55 18.50
CA SER A 4 7.70 -7.40 19.23
C SER A 4 7.21 -8.64 18.45
N PHE A 5 7.44 -8.70 17.14
CA PHE A 5 7.22 -9.88 16.28
C PHE A 5 8.25 -11.01 16.46
N THR A 6 9.40 -10.75 17.11
CA THR A 6 10.53 -11.70 17.19
C THR A 6 10.45 -12.70 18.36
N LYS A 7 9.35 -12.71 19.14
CA LYS A 7 9.23 -13.49 20.38
C LYS A 7 8.32 -14.73 20.32
N HIS A 8 8.05 -15.29 19.14
CA HIS A 8 7.44 -16.61 19.03
C HIS A 8 8.40 -17.61 18.41
N ASN A 9 8.66 -18.69 19.17
CA ASN A 9 9.48 -19.82 18.79
C ASN A 9 8.92 -20.41 17.48
N SER A 10 9.66 -20.22 16.38
CA SER A 10 9.22 -20.50 15.00
C SER A 10 9.36 -21.97 14.60
N GLU A 11 9.43 -22.88 15.57
CA GLU A 11 9.67 -24.30 15.32
C GLU A 11 8.45 -25.06 14.74
N GLY A 12 7.26 -24.45 14.70
CA GLY A 12 6.02 -25.08 14.20
C GLY A 12 5.44 -24.54 12.88
N LEU A 13 5.97 -23.45 12.32
CA LEU A 13 5.39 -22.74 11.16
C LEU A 13 6.20 -22.96 9.88
N LYS A 14 6.55 -24.21 9.56
CA LYS A 14 7.15 -24.51 8.26
C LYS A 14 6.03 -24.61 7.20
N ASN A 15 5.98 -23.64 6.29
CA ASN A 15 5.11 -23.58 5.10
C ASN A 15 3.62 -23.37 5.38
N VAL A 16 3.26 -22.32 6.12
CA VAL A 16 1.85 -21.93 6.28
C VAL A 16 1.45 -20.90 5.22
N THR A 17 0.41 -21.21 4.45
CA THR A 17 -0.22 -20.25 3.55
C THR A 17 -1.27 -19.42 4.29
N ILE A 18 -1.17 -18.11 4.20
CA ILE A 18 -2.18 -17.16 4.68
C ILE A 18 -2.82 -16.48 3.48
N ARG A 19 -4.14 -16.53 3.41
CA ARG A 19 -4.91 -15.83 2.39
C ARG A 19 -5.23 -14.41 2.85
N VAL A 20 -5.14 -13.45 1.95
CA VAL A 20 -5.53 -12.05 2.17
C VAL A 20 -6.62 -11.66 1.17
N PRO A 21 -7.60 -10.82 1.57
CA PRO A 21 -8.68 -10.43 0.67
C PRO A 21 -8.17 -9.51 -0.43
N GLY A 22 -8.66 -9.72 -1.65
CA GLY A 22 -8.45 -8.80 -2.77
C GLY A 22 -8.62 -9.46 -4.13
N ASP A 23 -8.65 -8.64 -5.18
CA ASP A 23 -8.51 -9.11 -6.55
C ASP A 23 -7.02 -9.03 -6.95
N PRO A 24 -6.37 -10.13 -7.39
CA PRO A 24 -4.98 -10.11 -7.84
C PRO A 24 -4.69 -9.12 -8.98
N ASP A 25 -5.73 -8.73 -9.73
CA ASP A 25 -5.69 -7.74 -10.82
C ASP A 25 -6.14 -6.33 -10.41
N ALA A 26 -6.50 -6.11 -9.13
CA ALA A 26 -6.81 -4.77 -8.64
C ALA A 26 -5.63 -3.81 -8.86
N LEU A 27 -5.94 -2.59 -9.32
CA LEU A 27 -4.95 -1.56 -9.61
C LEU A 27 -4.80 -0.65 -8.39
N ILE A 28 -3.64 -0.72 -7.74
CA ILE A 28 -3.42 0.01 -6.49
C ILE A 28 -2.80 1.38 -6.81
N ASN A 29 -3.58 2.44 -6.67
CA ASN A 29 -3.13 3.81 -6.90
C ASN A 29 -2.36 4.35 -5.67
N LEU A 30 -1.18 3.78 -5.42
CA LEU A 30 -0.21 4.35 -4.47
C LEU A 30 0.50 5.52 -5.14
N VAL A 31 0.24 6.72 -4.62
CA VAL A 31 0.77 7.98 -5.15
C VAL A 31 1.58 8.68 -4.06
N PRO A 32 2.89 8.92 -4.25
CA PRO A 32 3.69 9.64 -3.27
C PRO A 32 3.21 11.07 -3.09
N ILE A 33 3.16 11.51 -1.83
CA ILE A 33 2.65 12.83 -1.48
C ILE A 33 3.47 13.97 -2.11
N ASP A 34 4.78 13.76 -2.25
CA ASP A 34 5.71 14.72 -2.84
C ASP A 34 5.34 15.03 -4.29
N TYR A 35 5.09 13.97 -5.09
CA TYR A 35 4.61 14.10 -6.47
C TYR A 35 3.26 14.83 -6.52
N VAL A 36 2.34 14.52 -5.61
CA VAL A 36 1.03 15.18 -5.56
C VAL A 36 1.17 16.66 -5.24
N ALA A 37 1.96 17.01 -4.23
CA ALA A 37 2.17 18.39 -3.81
C ALA A 37 2.83 19.22 -4.90
N ASP A 38 3.92 18.71 -5.50
CA ASP A 38 4.63 19.38 -6.58
C ASP A 38 3.74 19.55 -7.82
N ALA A 39 2.97 18.52 -8.17
CA ALA A 39 2.04 18.59 -9.29
C ALA A 39 0.96 19.65 -9.07
N ILE A 40 0.35 19.71 -7.88
CA ILE A 40 -0.66 20.73 -7.54
C ILE A 40 -0.06 22.13 -7.71
N VAL A 41 1.11 22.39 -7.12
CA VAL A 41 1.75 23.70 -7.18
C VAL A 41 2.13 24.09 -8.61
N ALA A 42 2.65 23.15 -9.40
CA ALA A 42 3.02 23.40 -10.79
C ALA A 42 1.80 23.72 -11.66
N ILE A 43 0.72 22.94 -11.54
CA ILE A 43 -0.51 23.12 -12.31
C ILE A 43 -1.15 24.48 -12.00
N LEU A 44 -1.27 24.85 -10.71
CA LEU A 44 -1.90 26.10 -10.30
C LEU A 44 -1.17 27.36 -10.80
N ARG A 45 0.11 27.25 -11.16
CA ARG A 45 0.90 28.37 -11.70
C ARG A 45 0.66 28.60 -13.20
N MET A 46 0.04 27.65 -13.90
CA MET A 46 -0.22 27.74 -15.34
C MET A 46 -1.62 28.31 -15.57
N ARG A 47 -1.74 29.45 -16.26
CA ARG A 47 -3.05 30.10 -16.52
C ARG A 47 -3.99 29.20 -17.32
N GLU A 48 -3.42 28.33 -18.15
CA GLU A 48 -4.08 27.34 -18.99
C GLU A 48 -4.78 26.23 -18.18
N SER A 49 -4.52 26.14 -16.87
CA SER A 49 -5.17 25.17 -15.97
C SER A 49 -6.59 25.59 -15.58
N ASN A 50 -6.96 26.86 -15.74
CA ASN A 50 -8.26 27.38 -15.33
C ASN A 50 -9.41 26.65 -16.04
N GLY A 51 -10.39 26.20 -15.25
CA GLY A 51 -11.56 25.46 -15.75
C GLY A 51 -11.29 24.01 -16.14
N LYS A 52 -10.09 23.47 -15.89
CA LYS A 52 -9.74 22.07 -16.16
C LYS A 52 -9.79 21.22 -14.88
N ILE A 53 -9.97 19.92 -15.08
CA ILE A 53 -9.94 18.91 -14.02
C ILE A 53 -8.69 18.06 -14.20
N PHE A 54 -8.01 17.77 -13.10
CA PHE A 54 -6.76 17.02 -13.06
C PHE A 54 -6.89 15.82 -12.11
N HIS A 55 -6.61 14.62 -12.61
CA HIS A 55 -6.40 13.45 -11.77
C HIS A 55 -4.91 13.30 -11.52
N ILE A 56 -4.47 13.54 -10.29
CA ILE A 56 -3.07 13.36 -9.90
C ILE A 56 -2.93 11.97 -9.28
N THR A 57 -2.78 11.00 -10.17
CA THR A 57 -2.78 9.56 -9.85
C THR A 57 -1.45 8.93 -10.26
N ASN A 58 -1.27 7.66 -9.89
CA ASN A 58 -0.17 6.86 -10.43
C ASN A 58 -0.51 6.50 -11.90
N PRO A 59 0.31 6.90 -12.89
CA PRO A 59 0.05 6.62 -14.31
C PRO A 59 0.19 5.13 -14.66
N ASN A 60 1.00 4.41 -13.88
CA ASN A 60 1.31 2.99 -14.04
C ASN A 60 1.10 2.27 -12.71
N PRO A 61 -0.14 2.19 -12.20
CA PRO A 61 -0.40 1.59 -10.90
C PRO A 61 -0.08 0.08 -10.94
N PRO A 62 0.65 -0.46 -9.96
CA PRO A 62 0.90 -1.89 -9.89
C PRO A 62 -0.39 -2.65 -9.61
N ARG A 63 -0.44 -3.90 -10.08
CA ARG A 63 -1.47 -4.83 -9.66
C ARG A 63 -1.25 -5.24 -8.21
N LEU A 64 -2.30 -5.60 -7.49
CA LEU A 64 -2.20 -6.00 -6.08
C LEU A 64 -1.21 -7.16 -5.85
N ARG A 65 -1.14 -8.12 -6.79
CA ARG A 65 -0.14 -9.20 -6.74
C ARG A 65 1.31 -8.71 -6.87
N GLU A 66 1.55 -7.69 -7.70
CA GLU A 66 2.87 -7.12 -7.92
C GLU A 66 3.30 -6.34 -6.68
N LEU A 67 2.37 -5.58 -6.09
CA LEU A 67 2.58 -4.91 -4.81
C LEU A 67 2.91 -5.92 -3.70
N ARG A 68 2.16 -7.03 -3.61
CA ARG A 68 2.45 -8.12 -2.67
C ARG A 68 3.89 -8.62 -2.86
N ASP A 69 4.29 -8.93 -4.09
CA ASP A 69 5.60 -9.49 -4.39
C ASP A 69 6.75 -8.49 -4.10
N LEU A 70 6.49 -7.19 -4.24
CA LEU A 70 7.43 -6.14 -3.87
C LEU A 70 7.56 -5.97 -2.35
N VAL A 71 6.47 -6.10 -1.58
CA VAL A 71 6.44 -5.81 -0.14
C VAL A 71 6.87 -7.01 0.70
N LEU A 72 6.44 -8.23 0.36
CA LEU A 72 6.68 -9.43 1.17
C LEU A 72 8.15 -9.66 1.57
N PRO A 73 9.15 -9.45 0.69
CA PRO A 73 10.56 -9.65 1.05
C PRO A 73 11.05 -8.79 2.22
N PHE A 74 10.36 -7.70 2.53
CA PHE A 74 10.75 -6.74 3.57
C PHE A 74 10.02 -6.91 4.90
N LEU A 75 8.98 -7.74 4.96
CA LEU A 75 8.18 -7.94 6.17
C LEU A 75 8.80 -8.97 7.15
N GLU A 76 9.96 -9.55 6.81
CA GLU A 76 10.68 -10.56 7.60
C GLU A 76 9.83 -11.78 8.04
N ILE A 77 8.72 -12.06 7.36
CA ILE A 77 7.81 -13.14 7.71
C ILE A 77 8.37 -14.47 7.19
N LYS A 78 9.12 -15.18 8.03
CA LYS A 78 9.69 -16.50 7.69
C LYS A 78 8.62 -17.61 7.76
N GLY A 79 8.67 -18.54 6.80
CA GLY A 79 7.83 -19.74 6.80
C GLY A 79 6.37 -19.52 6.40
N MET A 80 6.02 -18.30 5.97
CA MET A 80 4.66 -17.96 5.55
C MET A 80 4.61 -17.59 4.06
N HIS A 81 3.54 -18.02 3.40
CA HIS A 81 3.22 -17.65 2.02
C HIS A 81 1.93 -16.86 2.02
N VAL A 82 1.92 -15.70 1.36
CA VAL A 82 0.72 -14.88 1.27
C VAL A 82 0.09 -15.04 -0.11
N THR A 83 -1.17 -15.45 -0.15
CA THR A 83 -1.95 -15.54 -1.38
C THR A 83 -3.11 -14.54 -1.34
N ILE A 84 -3.41 -13.94 -2.48
CA ILE A 84 -4.57 -13.05 -2.62
C ILE A 84 -5.76 -13.92 -2.99
N ASP A 85 -6.84 -13.82 -2.23
CA ASP A 85 -8.06 -14.61 -2.43
C ASP A 85 -9.28 -13.67 -2.52
N ARG A 86 -9.90 -13.67 -3.70
CA ARG A 86 -11.07 -12.85 -4.01
C ARG A 86 -12.30 -13.27 -3.23
N GLU A 87 -12.39 -14.55 -2.88
CA GLU A 87 -13.57 -15.17 -2.27
C GLU A 87 -13.30 -15.53 -0.81
N LEU A 88 -12.31 -14.90 -0.18
CA LEU A 88 -11.85 -15.21 1.17
C LEU A 88 -13.02 -15.23 2.18
N GLU A 89 -13.90 -14.23 2.14
CA GLU A 89 -15.03 -14.11 3.07
C GLU A 89 -16.06 -15.24 2.97
N LYS A 90 -16.11 -15.95 1.84
CA LYS A 90 -17.03 -17.09 1.65
C LYS A 90 -16.49 -18.39 2.25
N GLN A 91 -15.28 -18.36 2.80
CA GLN A 91 -14.55 -19.54 3.26
C GLN A 91 -14.35 -19.54 4.78
N SER A 92 -13.97 -20.70 5.34
CA SER A 92 -13.54 -20.78 6.73
C SER A 92 -12.21 -20.04 6.93
N LEU A 93 -12.20 -19.08 7.85
CA LEU A 93 -11.04 -18.24 8.14
C LEU A 93 -10.32 -18.69 9.41
N SER A 94 -8.99 -18.79 9.32
CA SER A 94 -8.10 -18.88 10.47
C SER A 94 -8.12 -17.60 11.31
N ALA A 95 -7.55 -17.65 12.52
CA ALA A 95 -7.48 -16.49 13.40
C ALA A 95 -6.69 -15.32 12.76
N VAL A 96 -5.61 -15.63 12.03
CA VAL A 96 -4.77 -14.61 11.36
C VAL A 96 -5.51 -14.00 10.17
N GLU A 97 -6.23 -14.80 9.39
CA GLU A 97 -7.03 -14.29 8.27
C GLU A 97 -8.18 -13.40 8.75
N LYS A 98 -8.85 -13.76 9.84
CA LYS A 98 -9.87 -12.90 10.49
C LYS A 98 -9.28 -11.57 10.96
N LEU A 99 -8.09 -11.61 11.56
CA LEU A 99 -7.40 -10.41 12.00
C LEU A 99 -7.04 -9.51 10.81
N PHE A 100 -6.47 -10.08 9.76
CA PHE A 100 -6.09 -9.35 8.56
C PHE A 100 -7.32 -8.70 7.91
N LEU A 101 -8.37 -9.49 7.68
CA LEU A 101 -9.64 -9.03 7.13
C LEU A 101 -10.22 -7.85 7.92
N ARG A 102 -10.20 -7.92 9.25
CA ARG A 102 -10.68 -6.84 10.12
C ARG A 102 -9.85 -5.56 9.95
N GLN A 103 -8.53 -5.67 9.86
CA GLN A 103 -7.64 -4.52 9.73
C GLN A 103 -7.69 -3.89 8.33
N THR A 104 -7.97 -4.67 7.29
CA THR A 104 -7.99 -4.18 5.91
C THR A 104 -9.39 -3.82 5.40
N ARG A 105 -10.42 -3.92 6.24
CA ARG A 105 -11.82 -3.72 5.84
C ARG A 105 -12.09 -2.32 5.26
N SER A 106 -11.43 -1.28 5.77
CA SER A 106 -11.55 0.09 5.22
C SER A 106 -10.98 0.22 3.81
N TYR A 107 -10.10 -0.71 3.39
CA TYR A 107 -9.44 -0.68 2.10
C TYR A 107 -10.11 -1.58 1.06
N TYR A 108 -11.24 -2.22 1.39
CA TYR A 108 -11.89 -3.19 0.52
C TYR A 108 -12.22 -2.65 -0.87
N SER A 109 -12.74 -1.43 -0.95
CA SER A 109 -13.02 -0.80 -2.25
C SER A 109 -11.77 -0.70 -3.12
N TYR A 110 -10.59 -0.48 -2.54
CA TYR A 110 -9.32 -0.40 -3.27
C TYR A 110 -8.77 -1.79 -3.62
N LEU A 111 -8.82 -2.75 -2.68
CA LEU A 111 -8.28 -4.10 -2.86
C LEU A 111 -9.01 -4.90 -3.96
N PHE A 112 -10.22 -4.48 -4.35
CA PHE A 112 -11.02 -5.11 -5.39
C PHE A 112 -11.29 -4.19 -6.59
N SER A 113 -10.72 -2.98 -6.62
CA SER A 113 -10.93 -2.04 -7.72
C SER A 113 -9.94 -2.26 -8.85
N THR A 114 -10.46 -2.43 -10.06
CA THR A 114 -9.69 -2.45 -11.31
C THR A 114 -9.76 -1.11 -12.05
N LEU A 115 -10.22 -0.04 -11.38
CA LEU A 115 -10.39 1.26 -12.00
C LEU A 115 -9.05 1.84 -12.45
N ARG A 116 -9.03 2.35 -13.68
CA ARG A 116 -7.95 3.16 -14.23
C ARG A 116 -8.44 4.59 -14.36
N PHE A 117 -7.72 5.52 -13.74
CA PHE A 117 -8.02 6.94 -13.84
C PHE A 117 -7.28 7.51 -15.05
N ASP A 118 -7.99 8.23 -15.90
CA ASP A 118 -7.36 9.04 -16.95
C ASP A 118 -6.65 10.22 -16.30
N ASP A 119 -5.35 10.35 -16.51
CA ASP A 119 -4.52 11.43 -15.99
C ASP A 119 -3.92 12.28 -17.12
N SER A 120 -4.51 12.20 -18.33
CA SER A 120 -3.99 12.86 -19.53
C SER A 120 -3.75 14.36 -19.35
N ASN A 121 -4.67 15.07 -18.68
CA ASN A 121 -4.49 16.50 -18.35
C ASN A 121 -3.28 16.74 -17.44
N THR A 122 -3.10 15.90 -16.42
CA THR A 122 -1.97 15.99 -15.49
C THR A 122 -0.66 15.74 -16.22
N GLN A 123 -0.57 14.68 -17.01
CA GLN A 123 0.64 14.35 -17.78
C GLN A 123 0.99 15.45 -18.79
N GLN A 124 -0.01 16.03 -19.44
CA GLN A 124 0.21 17.12 -20.38
C GLN A 124 0.79 18.37 -19.68
N PHE A 125 0.26 18.73 -18.51
CA PHE A 125 0.67 19.93 -17.78
C PHE A 125 2.00 19.76 -17.04
N LEU A 126 2.35 18.54 -16.62
CA LEU A 126 3.64 18.28 -15.98
C LEU A 126 4.77 18.04 -16.99
N LYS A 127 4.46 17.92 -18.29
CA LYS A 127 5.46 17.70 -19.34
C LYS A 127 6.53 18.79 -19.31
N GLY A 128 7.79 18.37 -19.14
CA GLY A 128 8.94 19.27 -19.13
C GLY A 128 9.22 19.95 -17.78
N THR A 129 8.41 19.72 -16.75
CA THR A 129 8.66 20.27 -15.39
C THR A 129 9.67 19.45 -14.60
N GLY A 130 9.94 18.21 -15.01
CA GLY A 130 10.72 17.24 -14.24
C GLY A 130 9.93 16.57 -13.11
N ILE A 131 8.66 16.94 -12.89
CA ILE A 131 7.78 16.34 -11.90
C ILE A 131 7.20 15.05 -12.49
N ILE A 132 7.54 13.92 -11.89
CA ILE A 132 7.15 12.58 -12.32
C ILE A 132 6.74 11.75 -11.12
N CYS A 133 5.63 11.01 -11.25
CA CYS A 133 5.27 10.02 -10.25
C CYS A 133 6.32 8.90 -10.29
N PRO A 134 7.05 8.64 -9.19
CA PRO A 134 8.06 7.61 -9.23
C PRO A 134 7.41 6.23 -9.36
N THR A 135 8.05 5.34 -10.09
CA THR A 135 7.67 3.94 -10.16
C THR A 135 7.91 3.28 -8.80
N LEU A 136 7.00 2.41 -8.37
CA LEU A 136 7.15 1.66 -7.13
C LEU A 136 8.19 0.54 -7.30
N THR A 137 9.46 0.89 -7.19
CA THR A 137 10.57 -0.08 -7.26
C THR A 137 10.79 -0.78 -5.92
N LYS A 138 11.57 -1.86 -5.94
CA LYS A 138 11.99 -2.57 -4.73
C LYS A 138 12.76 -1.66 -3.77
N GLU A 139 13.57 -0.76 -4.30
CA GLU A 139 14.36 0.21 -3.54
C GLU A 139 13.45 1.26 -2.88
N LEU A 140 12.45 1.77 -3.60
CA LEU A 140 11.49 2.71 -3.02
C LEU A 140 10.67 2.03 -1.91
N VAL A 141 10.18 0.81 -2.15
CA VAL A 141 9.44 0.04 -1.12
C VAL A 141 10.29 -0.20 0.12
N ARG A 142 11.57 -0.55 -0.05
CA ARG A 142 12.52 -0.66 1.06
C ARG A 142 12.58 0.62 1.87
N THR A 143 12.84 1.76 1.22
CA THR A 143 12.93 3.06 1.88
C THR A 143 11.67 3.39 2.67
N LEU A 144 10.50 3.15 2.09
CA LEU A 144 9.21 3.40 2.77
C LEU A 144 9.02 2.51 4.01
N ILE A 145 9.36 1.22 3.91
CA ILE A 145 9.24 0.28 5.03
C ILE A 145 10.26 0.59 6.13
N GLU A 146 11.52 0.87 5.77
CA GLU A 146 12.56 1.24 6.73
C GLU A 146 12.22 2.56 7.45
N PHE A 147 11.64 3.53 6.73
CA PHE A 147 11.13 4.76 7.33
C PHE A 147 9.99 4.48 8.32
N ALA A 148 8.99 3.68 7.93
CA ALA A 148 7.88 3.32 8.80
C ALA A 148 8.35 2.60 10.09
N VAL A 149 9.24 1.62 9.95
CA VAL A 149 9.82 0.86 11.07
C VAL A 149 10.64 1.76 12.00
N SER A 150 11.50 2.63 11.45
CA SER A 150 12.33 3.54 12.25
C SER A 150 11.50 4.57 13.05
N HIS A 151 10.24 4.79 12.68
CA HIS A 151 9.32 5.70 13.36
C HIS A 151 8.25 4.95 14.19
N ASN A 152 8.43 3.65 14.44
CA ASN A 152 7.49 2.79 15.17
C ASN A 152 6.06 2.85 14.61
N TRP A 153 5.93 3.04 13.29
CA TRP A 153 4.63 3.11 12.65
C TRP A 153 3.90 1.77 12.80
N GLY A 154 2.65 1.81 13.26
CA GLY A 154 1.85 0.62 13.54
C GLY A 154 1.96 0.08 14.97
N GLU A 155 2.92 0.56 15.78
CA GLU A 155 2.91 0.33 17.22
C GLU A 155 1.98 1.36 17.88
N GLY A 156 0.81 0.91 18.35
CA GLY A 156 -0.10 1.79 19.09
C GLY A 156 0.60 2.40 20.30
N LYS A 157 0.38 3.70 20.57
CA LYS A 157 0.79 4.28 21.86
C LYS A 157 0.16 3.44 22.98
N PRO A 158 0.90 3.07 24.04
CA PRO A 158 0.27 2.41 25.18
C PRO A 158 -0.83 3.32 25.70
N THR A 159 -2.07 2.84 25.65
CA THR A 159 -3.21 3.50 26.27
C THR A 159 -2.87 3.60 27.75
N VAL A 160 -2.51 4.79 28.23
CA VAL A 160 -2.42 5.05 29.66
C VAL A 160 -3.85 4.89 30.17
N LEU A 161 -4.14 3.74 30.78
CA LEU A 161 -5.35 3.54 31.57
C LEU A 161 -5.37 4.66 32.60
N GLN A 162 -6.22 5.67 32.38
CA GLN A 162 -6.61 6.59 33.44
C GLN A 162 -7.30 5.72 34.48
N LYS A 163 -6.58 5.42 35.57
CA LYS A 163 -7.18 4.86 36.78
C LYS A 163 -8.15 5.90 37.32
N ALA A 164 -9.44 5.55 37.32
CA ALA A 164 -10.41 6.15 38.22
C ALA A 164 -10.21 5.58 39.63
#